data_AF-A0AAE0N7S2-F1
#
_entry.id   AF-A0AAE0N7S2-F1
#
_cell.length_a   1.000
_cell.length_b   1.000
_cell.length_c   1.000
_cell.angle_alpha   90.00
_cell.angle_beta   90.00
_cell.angle_gamma   90.00
#
_symmetry.space_group_name_H-M   'P 1'
#
loop_
_entity.id
_entity.type
_entity.pdbx_description
1 polymer ?
#
loop_
_entity_poly.entity_id
_entity_poly.type
_entity_poly.pdbx_seq_one_letter_code
_entity_poly.pdbx_strand_id
1 'polypeptide(L)'
;MMQTAARRLQQQPRVPRRSLPAGMVIAPGNVPHPELRVECIICTTSFPQWKALEGIEIHQLPCRHFHCDACFRTNCKISLRTMPFRPVRCCGPPVPTSELRRHLVFTQDELTLYREKLTEFNLRDDLLYCWDPKCSAFIPPALRTSVPREAMAMATRTTGGTSALCRKCKTKTCMACRAKFHFGPCNPASVVAAARRSSAPAQLLSLSVIEQRFKALSKRMGWKPCPACKRMVEKMEGCNHIICTCGCHFCYRCGKAPYDNHGPCGM
;
A
#
# COMPACT_ATOMS: atom_id res chain seq x y z
N MET A 1 -5.35 6.98 59.96
CA MET A 1 -6.56 7.35 59.20
C MET A 1 -6.36 6.83 57.77
N MET A 2 -7.03 5.73 57.43
CA MET A 2 -8.08 5.66 56.40
C MET A 2 -7.58 6.04 54.99
N GLN A 3 -7.76 5.29 53.90
CA GLN A 3 -8.44 4.04 53.58
C GLN A 3 -7.93 3.61 52.18
N THR A 4 -7.96 2.31 51.92
CA THR A 4 -7.78 1.64 50.63
C THR A 4 -8.91 1.99 49.64
N ALA A 5 -8.60 2.17 48.35
CA ALA A 5 -9.61 2.29 47.29
C ALA A 5 -9.26 1.41 46.08
N ALA A 6 -9.87 0.22 46.07
CA ALA A 6 -9.91 -0.69 44.94
C ALA A 6 -10.73 -0.08 43.77
N ARG A 7 -10.17 -0.12 42.56
CA ARG A 7 -10.88 0.30 41.34
C ARG A 7 -11.94 -0.75 40.97
N ARG A 8 -13.21 -0.34 41.08
CA ARG A 8 -14.40 -1.10 40.67
C ARG A 8 -14.44 -1.26 39.14
N LEU A 9 -14.57 -2.50 38.68
CA LEU A 9 -14.99 -2.86 37.32
C LEU A 9 -16.42 -2.34 37.12
N GLN A 10 -16.62 -1.50 36.10
CA GLN A 10 -17.93 -1.01 35.70
C GLN A 10 -18.71 -2.15 35.04
N GLN A 11 -19.72 -2.67 35.77
CA GLN A 11 -20.71 -3.60 35.27
C GLN A 11 -21.73 -2.84 34.40
N GLN A 12 -21.97 -3.30 33.18
CA GLN A 12 -23.04 -2.79 32.33
C GLN A 12 -24.42 -3.21 32.88
N PRO A 13 -25.48 -2.38 32.74
CA PRO A 13 -26.78 -2.66 33.32
C PRO A 13 -27.47 -3.84 32.61
N ARG A 14 -28.03 -4.75 33.41
CA ARG A 14 -28.87 -5.87 32.93
C ARG A 14 -30.21 -5.33 32.44
N VAL A 15 -30.52 -5.55 31.17
CA VAL A 15 -31.83 -5.24 30.57
C VAL A 15 -32.85 -6.29 31.05
N PRO A 16 -34.05 -5.89 31.51
CA PRO A 16 -35.01 -6.85 32.07
C PRO A 16 -35.62 -7.72 30.96
N ARG A 17 -35.69 -9.04 31.21
CA ARG A 17 -36.41 -9.99 30.36
C ARG A 17 -37.91 -9.69 30.42
N ARG A 18 -38.47 -9.12 29.36
CA ARG A 18 -39.92 -9.14 29.13
C ARG A 18 -40.32 -10.54 28.68
N SER A 19 -41.18 -11.20 29.45
CA SER A 19 -41.90 -12.40 29.03
C SER A 19 -42.86 -12.02 27.89
N LEU A 20 -42.84 -12.81 26.82
CA LEU A 20 -43.80 -12.70 25.71
C LEU A 20 -45.16 -13.26 26.16
N PRO A 21 -46.29 -12.63 25.80
CA PRO A 21 -47.60 -13.17 26.09
C PRO A 21 -47.88 -14.41 25.23
N ALA A 22 -48.56 -15.40 25.82
CA ALA A 22 -48.99 -16.59 25.12
C ALA A 22 -50.04 -16.22 24.06
N GLY A 23 -49.81 -16.61 22.80
CA GLY A 23 -50.83 -16.54 21.74
C GLY A 23 -50.46 -15.86 20.42
N MET A 24 -49.17 -15.64 20.11
CA MET A 24 -48.78 -15.14 18.78
C MET A 24 -48.29 -16.30 17.90
N VAL A 25 -49.08 -16.60 16.87
CA VAL A 25 -48.83 -17.63 15.86
C VAL A 25 -47.47 -17.38 15.21
N ILE A 26 -46.54 -18.33 15.36
CA ILE A 26 -45.27 -18.34 14.64
C ILE A 26 -45.63 -18.65 13.17
N ALA A 27 -45.46 -17.67 12.29
CA ALA A 27 -45.53 -17.92 10.86
C ALA A 27 -44.44 -18.96 10.48
N PRO A 28 -44.80 -20.09 9.86
CA PRO A 28 -43.82 -21.05 9.39
C PRO A 28 -43.23 -20.55 8.06
N GLY A 29 -41.90 -20.54 7.95
CA GLY A 29 -41.24 -20.51 6.65
C GLY A 29 -40.21 -19.40 6.47
N ASN A 30 -38.97 -19.69 6.91
CA ASN A 30 -37.80 -19.19 6.18
C ASN A 30 -37.16 -20.41 5.53
N VAL A 31 -37.82 -20.93 4.48
CA VAL A 31 -37.29 -22.00 3.64
C VAL A 31 -36.19 -21.40 2.76
N PRO A 32 -35.00 -22.00 2.65
CA PRO A 32 -33.99 -21.54 1.70
C PRO A 32 -34.56 -21.65 0.29
N HIS A 33 -34.68 -20.55 -0.45
CA HIS A 33 -35.15 -20.57 -1.84
C HIS A 33 -34.05 -21.18 -2.74
N PRO A 34 -34.25 -22.39 -3.30
CA PRO A 34 -33.20 -23.10 -4.02
C PRO A 34 -32.78 -22.44 -5.34
N GLU A 35 -33.56 -21.47 -5.82
CA GLU A 35 -33.46 -20.90 -7.16
C GLU A 35 -32.65 -19.59 -7.24
N LEU A 36 -32.36 -18.96 -6.11
CA LEU A 36 -31.59 -17.72 -6.11
C LEU A 36 -30.15 -18.00 -6.53
N ARG A 37 -29.72 -17.39 -7.63
CA ARG A 37 -28.38 -17.52 -8.22
C ARG A 37 -27.66 -16.17 -8.22
N VAL A 38 -26.35 -16.22 -8.08
CA VAL A 38 -25.44 -15.07 -8.15
C VAL A 38 -24.36 -15.35 -9.18
N GLU A 39 -23.88 -14.32 -9.87
CA GLU A 39 -22.85 -14.46 -10.89
C GLU A 39 -21.52 -13.89 -10.42
N CYS A 40 -20.42 -14.58 -10.75
CA CYS A 40 -19.10 -14.02 -10.54
C CYS A 40 -18.86 -12.87 -11.53
N ILE A 41 -18.52 -11.68 -11.04
CA ILE A 41 -18.25 -10.51 -11.90
C ILE A 41 -17.04 -10.68 -12.83
N ILE A 42 -16.18 -11.68 -12.60
CA ILE A 42 -14.98 -11.92 -13.42
C ILE A 42 -15.25 -12.97 -14.49
N CYS A 43 -15.72 -14.17 -14.12
CA CYS A 43 -15.89 -15.29 -15.05
C CYS A 43 -17.33 -15.53 -15.47
N THR A 44 -18.28 -14.71 -15.01
CA THR A 44 -19.72 -14.76 -15.30
C THR A 44 -20.40 -16.10 -15.00
N THR A 45 -19.71 -17.01 -14.31
CA THR A 45 -20.29 -18.30 -13.90
C THR A 45 -21.34 -18.06 -12.83
N SER A 46 -22.50 -18.72 -12.98
CA SER A 46 -23.65 -18.63 -12.09
C SER A 46 -23.57 -19.68 -10.99
N PHE A 47 -23.72 -19.25 -9.74
CA PHE A 47 -23.63 -20.07 -8.53
C PHE A 47 -24.89 -19.93 -7.67
N PRO A 48 -25.32 -20.96 -6.93
CA PRO A 48 -26.45 -20.83 -6.01
C PRO A 48 -26.09 -19.86 -4.86
N GLN A 49 -26.97 -18.92 -4.54
CA GLN A 49 -26.74 -17.87 -3.52
C GLN A 49 -26.52 -18.45 -2.11
N TRP A 50 -27.11 -19.61 -1.82
CA TRP A 50 -27.21 -20.22 -0.49
C TRP A 50 -26.38 -21.51 -0.35
N LYS A 51 -25.71 -21.99 -1.40
CA LYS A 51 -24.88 -23.21 -1.32
C LYS A 51 -23.42 -22.88 -0.96
N ALA A 52 -23.23 -22.64 0.33
CA ALA A 52 -22.06 -23.16 1.06
C ALA A 52 -22.18 -24.69 1.31
N LEU A 53 -22.97 -25.41 0.48
CA LEU A 53 -23.16 -26.85 0.57
C LEU A 53 -22.16 -27.49 -0.40
N GLU A 54 -21.07 -27.95 0.22
CA GLU A 54 -19.96 -28.75 -0.30
C GLU A 54 -19.04 -28.05 -1.33
N GLY A 55 -18.03 -27.34 -0.80
CA GLY A 55 -16.75 -27.14 -1.47
C GLY A 55 -16.59 -25.90 -2.36
N ILE A 56 -17.65 -25.12 -2.60
CA ILE A 56 -17.58 -23.90 -3.44
C ILE A 56 -17.81 -22.65 -2.57
N GLU A 57 -16.75 -21.88 -2.35
CA GLU A 57 -16.82 -20.58 -1.67
C GLU A 57 -17.12 -19.44 -2.65
N ILE A 58 -18.14 -18.63 -2.33
CA ILE A 58 -18.48 -17.40 -3.05
C ILE A 58 -18.24 -16.20 -2.11
N HIS A 59 -17.50 -15.21 -2.59
CA HIS A 59 -17.13 -14.03 -1.84
C HIS A 59 -17.94 -12.82 -2.30
N GLN A 60 -18.75 -12.27 -1.40
CA GLN A 60 -19.40 -10.98 -1.62
C GLN A 60 -18.53 -9.86 -1.04
N LEU A 61 -18.11 -8.92 -1.87
CA LEU A 61 -17.27 -7.79 -1.45
C LEU A 61 -18.13 -6.61 -0.95
N PRO A 62 -17.56 -5.60 -0.26
CA PRO A 62 -18.31 -4.42 0.22
C PRO A 62 -19.05 -3.65 -0.87
N CYS A 63 -18.57 -3.73 -2.12
CA CYS A 63 -19.23 -3.16 -3.30
C CYS A 63 -20.44 -3.99 -3.79
N ARG A 64 -20.85 -5.04 -3.06
CA ARG A 64 -21.94 -5.98 -3.32
C ARG A 64 -21.77 -6.94 -4.50
N HIS A 65 -20.72 -6.81 -5.29
CA HIS A 65 -20.38 -7.79 -6.34
C HIS A 65 -19.90 -9.12 -5.75
N PHE A 66 -20.22 -10.20 -6.46
CA PHE A 66 -19.84 -11.56 -6.10
C PHE A 66 -18.63 -12.03 -6.92
N HIS A 67 -17.76 -12.80 -6.28
CA HIS A 67 -16.62 -13.47 -6.91
C HIS A 67 -16.60 -14.94 -6.50
N CYS A 68 -16.35 -15.86 -7.44
CA CYS A 68 -15.98 -17.23 -7.06
C CYS A 68 -14.57 -17.24 -6.44
N ASP A 69 -14.30 -18.21 -5.56
CA ASP A 69 -13.00 -18.35 -4.88
C ASP A 69 -11.81 -18.32 -5.85
N ALA A 70 -11.89 -19.10 -6.93
CA ALA A 70 -10.83 -19.18 -7.93
C ALA A 70 -10.50 -17.80 -8.54
N CYS A 71 -11.52 -17.03 -8.93
CA CYS A 71 -11.33 -15.70 -9.50
C CYS A 71 -10.83 -14.70 -8.46
N PHE A 72 -11.34 -14.77 -7.22
CA PHE A 72 -10.92 -13.83 -6.18
C PHE A 72 -9.46 -14.09 -5.74
N ARG A 73 -9.07 -15.35 -5.53
CA ARG A 73 -7.68 -15.74 -5.27
C ARG A 73 -6.75 -15.33 -6.40
N THR A 74 -7.18 -15.52 -7.65
CA THR A 74 -6.39 -15.13 -8.82
C THR A 74 -6.18 -13.61 -8.86
N ASN A 75 -7.23 -12.82 -8.65
CA ASN A 75 -7.13 -11.36 -8.55
C ASN A 75 -6.14 -10.92 -7.45
N CYS A 76 -6.21 -11.58 -6.29
CA CYS A 76 -5.29 -11.36 -5.16
C CYS A 76 -3.83 -11.68 -5.49
N LYS A 77 -3.58 -12.82 -6.14
CA LYS A 77 -2.23 -13.24 -6.58
C LYS A 77 -1.66 -12.31 -7.66
N ILE A 78 -2.49 -11.88 -8.62
CA ILE A 78 -2.09 -10.92 -9.65
C ILE A 78 -1.64 -9.62 -8.99
N SER A 79 -2.44 -9.08 -8.06
CA SER A 79 -2.10 -7.86 -7.31
C SER A 79 -0.70 -7.93 -6.67
N LEU A 80 -0.36 -9.03 -5.99
CA LEU A 80 0.98 -9.20 -5.38
C LEU A 80 2.13 -9.19 -6.39
N ARG A 81 1.90 -9.68 -7.61
CA ARG A 81 2.89 -9.81 -8.68
C ARG A 81 3.00 -8.57 -9.58
N THR A 82 2.00 -7.69 -9.57
CA THR A 82 2.02 -6.47 -10.39
C THR A 82 3.23 -5.59 -10.10
N MET A 83 3.84 -5.07 -11.17
CA MET A 83 4.94 -4.12 -11.12
C MET A 83 4.66 -3.00 -12.13
N PRO A 84 4.39 -1.75 -11.68
CA PRO A 84 4.27 -1.32 -10.29
C PRO A 84 3.09 -1.98 -9.57
N PHE A 85 3.19 -2.11 -8.24
CA PHE A 85 2.16 -2.73 -7.42
C PHE A 85 0.81 -2.01 -7.56
N ARG A 86 -0.25 -2.79 -7.70
CA ARG A 86 -1.65 -2.35 -7.72
C ARG A 86 -2.43 -3.12 -6.66
N PRO A 87 -3.07 -2.42 -5.69
CA PRO A 87 -3.93 -3.08 -4.71
C PRO A 87 -5.07 -3.87 -5.36
N VAL A 88 -5.56 -4.91 -4.69
CA VAL A 88 -6.72 -5.70 -5.13
C VAL A 88 -7.94 -4.79 -5.25
N ARG A 89 -8.63 -4.84 -6.39
CA ARG A 89 -9.85 -4.05 -6.67
C ARG A 89 -10.94 -4.94 -7.26
N CYS A 90 -12.18 -4.49 -7.11
CA CYS A 90 -13.33 -4.98 -7.88
C CYS A 90 -13.78 -3.88 -8.84
N CYS A 91 -14.70 -3.01 -8.44
CA CYS A 91 -15.19 -1.87 -9.23
C CYS A 91 -14.80 -0.49 -8.66
N GLY A 92 -14.36 -0.43 -7.41
CA GLY A 92 -14.18 0.82 -6.67
C GLY A 92 -12.79 0.97 -6.05
N PRO A 93 -12.68 1.52 -4.83
CA PRO A 93 -11.39 1.63 -4.14
C PRO A 93 -10.78 0.25 -3.86
N PRO A 94 -9.49 0.20 -3.44
CA PRO A 94 -8.86 -1.03 -2.98
C PRO A 94 -9.72 -1.80 -1.97
N VAL A 95 -9.79 -3.12 -2.13
CA VAL A 95 -10.47 -4.01 -1.19
C VAL A 95 -9.77 -3.90 0.18
N PRO A 96 -10.51 -3.60 1.27
CA PRO A 96 -9.91 -3.47 2.60
C PRO A 96 -9.20 -4.75 3.05
N THR A 97 -8.08 -4.62 3.78
CA THR A 97 -7.32 -5.80 4.25
C THR A 97 -8.10 -6.70 5.20
N SER A 98 -9.15 -6.17 5.86
CA SER A 98 -10.08 -6.95 6.68
C SER A 98 -10.87 -7.96 5.84
N GLU A 99 -11.29 -7.58 4.64
CA GLU A 99 -12.01 -8.45 3.69
C GLU A 99 -11.09 -9.55 3.17
N LEU A 100 -9.86 -9.19 2.80
CA LEU A 100 -8.86 -10.16 2.33
C LEU A 100 -8.52 -11.20 3.41
N ARG A 101 -8.51 -10.78 4.68
CA ARG A 101 -8.36 -11.70 5.82
C ARG A 101 -9.62 -12.55 6.03
N ARG A 102 -10.81 -11.96 5.99
CA ARG A 102 -12.08 -12.67 6.24
C ARG A 102 -12.31 -13.78 5.22
N HIS A 103 -11.99 -13.52 3.96
CA HIS A 103 -12.16 -14.48 2.87
C HIS A 103 -11.01 -15.48 2.73
N LEU A 104 -10.00 -15.45 3.62
CA LEU A 104 -8.89 -16.41 3.64
C LEU A 104 -8.20 -16.60 2.27
N VAL A 105 -8.15 -15.54 1.46
CA VAL A 105 -7.56 -15.58 0.11
C VAL A 105 -6.04 -15.47 0.11
N PHE A 106 -5.47 -14.99 1.21
CA PHE A 106 -4.03 -14.91 1.43
C PHE A 106 -3.60 -15.78 2.61
N THR A 107 -2.43 -16.40 2.48
CA THR A 107 -1.67 -16.89 3.63
C THR A 107 -1.25 -15.71 4.52
N GLN A 108 -0.82 -16.00 5.76
CA GLN A 108 -0.37 -14.95 6.68
C GLN A 108 0.84 -14.17 6.15
N ASP A 109 1.74 -14.84 5.42
CA ASP A 109 2.91 -14.21 4.79
C ASP A 109 2.51 -13.36 3.59
N GLU A 110 1.61 -13.84 2.73
CA GLU A 110 1.07 -13.07 1.61
C GLU A 110 0.32 -11.82 2.08
N LEU A 111 -0.46 -11.93 3.16
CA LEU A 111 -1.16 -10.78 3.75
C LEU A 111 -0.17 -9.76 4.32
N THR A 112 0.93 -10.22 4.91
CA THR A 112 2.00 -9.36 5.41
C THR A 112 2.70 -8.63 4.26
N LEU A 113 3.09 -9.36 3.21
CA LEU A 113 3.68 -8.79 2.00
C LEU A 113 2.73 -7.79 1.32
N TYR A 114 1.43 -8.12 1.23
CA TYR A 114 0.41 -7.23 0.68
C TYR A 114 0.33 -5.92 1.45
N ARG A 115 0.32 -5.97 2.80
CA ARG A 115 0.30 -4.77 3.66
C ARG A 115 1.55 -3.91 3.47
N GLU A 116 2.72 -4.53 3.32
CA GLU A 116 3.97 -3.80 3.05
C GLU A 116 3.91 -3.09 1.69
N LYS A 117 3.50 -3.79 0.64
CA LYS A 117 3.31 -3.22 -0.70
C LYS A 117 2.25 -2.13 -0.73
N LEU A 118 1.16 -2.30 0.01
CA LEU A 118 0.11 -1.29 0.15
C LEU A 118 0.61 -0.05 0.91
N THR A 119 1.44 -0.25 1.93
CA THR A 119 2.09 0.84 2.67
C THR A 119 3.03 1.62 1.75
N GLU A 120 3.88 0.92 1.01
CA GLU A 120 4.77 1.53 0.01
C GLU A 120 3.95 2.33 -1.03
N PHE A 121 2.88 1.76 -1.55
CA PHE A 121 2.01 2.40 -2.55
C PHE A 121 1.34 3.67 -2.03
N ASN A 122 0.95 3.68 -0.75
CA ASN A 122 0.27 4.82 -0.13
C ASN A 122 1.26 5.92 0.31
N LEU A 123 2.54 5.60 0.47
CA LEU A 123 3.58 6.58 0.81
C LEU A 123 4.04 7.36 -0.44
N ARG A 124 4.23 8.68 -0.28
CA ARG A 124 4.69 9.55 -1.35
C ARG A 124 6.15 9.97 -1.15
N ASP A 125 6.43 10.73 -0.10
CA ASP A 125 7.73 11.40 0.08
C ASP A 125 8.66 10.70 1.09
N ASP A 126 8.12 9.79 1.90
CA ASP A 126 8.83 9.11 2.99
C ASP A 126 9.16 7.63 2.65
N LEU A 127 9.40 7.37 1.36
CA LEU A 127 9.87 6.08 0.87
C LEU A 127 11.33 5.87 1.27
N LEU A 128 11.61 4.73 1.87
CA LEU A 128 12.94 4.30 2.25
C LEU A 128 13.14 2.86 1.78
N TYR A 129 14.19 2.65 1.01
CA TYR A 129 14.59 1.34 0.50
C TYR A 129 15.90 0.92 1.16
N CYS A 130 16.13 -0.38 1.19
CA CYS A 130 17.39 -0.95 1.64
C CYS A 130 18.55 -0.38 0.81
N TRP A 131 19.60 0.08 1.49
CA TRP A 131 20.80 0.65 0.84
C TRP A 131 21.55 -0.35 -0.04
N ASP A 132 21.42 -1.66 0.24
CA ASP A 132 22.10 -2.71 -0.52
C ASP A 132 21.41 -2.87 -1.89
N PRO A 133 22.10 -2.58 -3.02
CA PRO A 133 21.52 -2.68 -4.36
C PRO A 133 20.99 -4.07 -4.70
N LYS A 134 21.61 -5.14 -4.16
CA LYS A 134 21.16 -6.52 -4.37
C LYS A 134 19.82 -6.80 -3.67
N CYS A 135 19.51 -6.03 -2.62
CA CYS A 135 18.30 -6.20 -1.84
C CYS A 135 17.20 -5.24 -2.30
N SER A 136 17.47 -3.93 -2.26
CA SER A 136 16.59 -2.82 -2.66
C SER A 136 15.14 -2.91 -2.14
N ALA A 137 14.90 -3.68 -1.08
CA ALA A 137 13.56 -3.89 -0.53
C ALA A 137 13.06 -2.63 0.20
N PHE A 138 11.78 -2.32 0.06
CA PHE A 138 11.13 -1.26 0.84
C PHE A 138 11.23 -1.54 2.35
N ILE A 139 11.47 -0.48 3.14
CA ILE A 139 11.54 -0.52 4.60
C ILE A 139 10.35 0.27 5.20
N PRO A 140 9.33 -0.44 5.75
CA PRO A 140 8.17 0.19 6.37
C PRO A 140 8.54 1.12 7.54
N PRO A 141 7.76 2.20 7.79
CA PRO A 141 7.95 3.10 8.92
C PRO A 141 8.10 2.40 10.28
N ALA A 142 7.37 1.30 10.49
CA ALA A 142 7.43 0.52 11.73
C ALA A 142 8.80 -0.13 12.01
N LEU A 143 9.70 -0.24 11.03
CA LEU A 143 11.05 -0.79 11.18
C LEU A 143 12.14 0.30 11.26
N ARG A 144 11.73 1.56 11.40
CA ARG A 144 12.62 2.71 11.50
C ARG A 144 12.79 3.06 12.97
N THR A 145 13.99 3.50 13.35
CA THR A 145 14.25 3.95 14.73
C THR A 145 13.30 5.08 15.07
N SER A 146 12.52 4.91 16.14
CA SER A 146 11.66 5.96 16.68
C SER A 146 12.53 7.04 17.29
N VAL A 147 12.67 8.16 16.60
CA VAL A 147 13.22 9.38 17.17
C VAL A 147 12.02 10.26 17.52
N PRO A 148 11.96 10.88 18.72
CA PRO A 148 10.96 11.91 18.99
C PRO A 148 10.95 12.93 17.84
N ARG A 149 9.76 13.36 17.38
CA ARG A 149 9.64 14.31 16.24
C ARG A 149 10.53 15.54 16.41
N GLU A 150 10.69 15.97 17.66
CA GLU A 150 11.52 17.08 18.12
C GLU A 150 13.02 16.86 17.79
N ALA A 151 13.52 15.64 18.03
CA ALA A 151 14.89 15.25 17.70
C ALA A 151 15.09 14.92 16.21
N MET A 152 14.03 14.54 15.48
CA MET A 152 14.08 14.36 14.02
C MET A 152 14.32 15.69 13.29
N ALA A 153 13.81 16.81 13.82
CA ALA A 153 14.11 18.15 13.30
C ALA A 153 15.59 18.54 13.51
N MET A 154 16.21 18.02 14.58
CA MET A 154 17.63 18.21 14.90
C MET A 154 18.55 17.23 14.14
N ALA A 155 18.02 16.07 13.72
CA ALA A 155 18.68 15.15 12.80
C ALA A 155 18.70 15.77 11.40
N THR A 156 19.62 16.72 11.20
CA THR A 156 19.89 17.30 9.89
C THR A 156 20.17 16.19 8.87
N ARG A 157 19.81 16.39 7.59
CA ARG A 157 20.14 15.44 6.49
C ARG A 157 21.64 15.17 6.34
N THR A 158 22.46 15.87 7.11
CA THR A 158 23.91 15.86 7.17
C THR A 158 24.47 15.05 8.34
N THR A 159 23.63 14.49 9.24
CA THR A 159 24.08 13.66 10.37
C THR A 159 23.42 12.30 10.40
N GLY A 160 24.25 11.25 10.44
CA GLY A 160 23.83 9.88 10.69
C GLY A 160 23.51 9.65 12.17
N GLY A 161 22.95 8.48 12.48
CA GLY A 161 22.51 8.12 13.83
C GLY A 161 21.11 7.50 13.87
N THR A 162 20.26 7.86 12.91
CA THR A 162 18.95 7.22 12.70
C THR A 162 19.06 6.07 11.70
N SER A 163 18.39 4.95 11.96
CA SER A 163 18.51 3.75 11.15
C SER A 163 17.17 3.11 10.84
N ALA A 164 17.10 2.38 9.73
CA ALA A 164 15.97 1.55 9.38
C ALA A 164 16.44 0.11 9.13
N LEU A 165 15.80 -0.87 9.79
CA LEU A 165 16.15 -2.28 9.68
C LEU A 165 15.43 -2.92 8.49
N CYS A 166 16.19 -3.45 7.54
CA CYS A 166 15.62 -4.19 6.42
C CYS A 166 15.13 -5.57 6.85
N ARG A 167 13.84 -5.89 6.67
CA ARG A 167 13.31 -7.21 7.05
C ARG A 167 13.87 -8.36 6.20
N LYS A 168 14.21 -8.09 4.93
CA LYS A 168 14.69 -9.09 3.96
C LYS A 168 16.15 -9.50 4.21
N CYS A 169 17.07 -8.54 4.32
CA CYS A 169 18.51 -8.83 4.47
C CYS A 169 19.09 -8.49 5.85
N LYS A 170 18.27 -7.98 6.78
CA LYS A 170 18.64 -7.58 8.15
C LYS A 170 19.71 -6.49 8.27
N THR A 171 20.13 -5.87 7.16
CA THR A 171 21.05 -4.73 7.20
C THR A 171 20.33 -3.44 7.59
N LYS A 172 21.09 -2.46 8.11
CA LYS A 172 20.58 -1.15 8.52
C LYS A 172 20.89 -0.08 7.47
N THR A 173 19.87 0.70 7.13
CA THR A 173 19.97 1.85 6.22
C THR A 173 19.92 3.14 7.03
N CYS A 174 20.80 4.10 6.74
CA CYS A 174 20.71 5.44 7.31
C CYS A 174 19.47 6.17 6.75
N MET A 175 18.61 6.69 7.61
CA MET A 175 17.39 7.37 7.16
C MET A 175 17.67 8.75 6.52
N ALA A 176 18.76 9.40 6.92
CA ALA A 176 19.12 10.73 6.42
C ALA A 176 19.74 10.69 5.01
N CYS A 177 20.82 9.90 4.82
CA CYS A 177 21.53 9.82 3.54
C CYS A 177 21.11 8.63 2.67
N ARG A 178 20.26 7.73 3.17
CA ARG A 178 19.78 6.51 2.48
C ARG A 178 20.87 5.48 2.13
N ALA A 179 22.08 5.65 2.66
CA ALA A 179 23.19 4.71 2.49
C ALA A 179 23.27 3.68 3.64
N LYS A 180 24.33 2.86 3.65
CA LYS A 180 24.63 1.97 4.78
C LYS A 180 24.64 2.77 6.09
N PHE A 181 24.02 2.22 7.13
CA PHE A 181 24.00 2.87 8.44
C PHE A 181 25.41 3.19 8.96
N HIS A 182 25.54 4.39 9.53
CA HIS A 182 26.76 4.89 10.16
C HIS A 182 26.42 5.84 11.31
N PHE A 183 27.37 6.03 12.21
CA PHE A 183 27.37 7.11 13.20
C PHE A 183 28.12 8.33 12.65
N GLY A 184 27.88 9.50 13.23
CA GLY A 184 28.52 10.74 12.80
C GLY A 184 27.97 11.31 11.48
N PRO A 185 28.62 12.34 10.91
CA PRO A 185 28.08 13.08 9.76
C PRO A 185 27.87 12.19 8.52
N CYS A 186 26.74 12.42 7.84
CA CYS A 186 26.46 11.89 6.50
C CYS A 186 27.35 12.62 5.49
N ASN A 187 28.62 12.23 5.43
CA ASN A 187 29.56 12.82 4.48
C ASN A 187 29.43 12.11 3.12
N PRO A 188 29.24 12.82 1.99
CA PRO A 188 29.34 12.26 0.64
C PRO A 188 30.59 11.38 0.44
N ALA A 189 31.72 11.75 1.05
CA ALA A 189 32.97 10.99 0.98
C ALA A 189 32.95 9.66 1.76
N SER A 190 32.19 9.55 2.87
CA SER A 190 32.06 8.28 3.61
C SER A 190 31.16 7.27 2.87
N VAL A 191 30.18 7.75 2.11
CA VAL A 191 29.40 6.95 1.15
C VAL A 191 30.29 6.40 0.03
N VAL A 192 31.20 7.23 -0.50
CA VAL A 192 32.18 6.83 -1.52
C VAL A 192 33.22 5.84 -0.95
N ALA A 193 33.74 6.06 0.26
CA ALA A 193 34.70 5.17 0.90
C ALA A 193 34.12 3.80 1.28
N ALA A 194 32.83 3.72 1.63
CA ALA A 194 32.15 2.44 1.84
C ALA A 194 32.07 1.62 0.54
N ALA A 195 31.87 2.27 -0.61
CA ALA A 195 31.88 1.58 -1.89
C ALA A 195 33.26 1.27 -2.43
N ARG A 196 34.31 2.05 -2.11
CA ARG A 196 35.70 1.73 -2.49
C ARG A 196 36.23 0.42 -1.88
N ARG A 197 35.66 -0.03 -0.75
CA ARG A 197 36.00 -1.33 -0.12
C ARG A 197 35.25 -2.52 -0.73
N SER A 198 34.25 -2.24 -1.56
CA SER A 198 33.70 -3.20 -2.50
C SER A 198 34.47 -2.96 -3.82
N SER A 199 34.78 -3.96 -4.61
CA SER A 199 35.40 -3.79 -5.93
C SER A 199 34.43 -3.16 -6.95
N ALA A 200 33.80 -2.05 -6.60
CA ALA A 200 32.97 -1.24 -7.47
C ALA A 200 33.78 0.01 -7.86
N PRO A 201 33.96 0.29 -9.17
CA PRO A 201 34.75 1.43 -9.63
C PRO A 201 34.20 2.74 -9.06
N ALA A 202 35.09 3.71 -8.89
CA ALA A 202 34.90 5.01 -8.23
C ALA A 202 33.85 5.92 -8.93
N GLN A 203 32.61 5.47 -8.96
CA GLN A 203 31.47 6.18 -9.55
C GLN A 203 30.54 6.75 -8.49
N LEU A 204 30.90 6.83 -7.21
CA LEU A 204 29.99 7.37 -6.19
C LEU A 204 29.94 8.90 -6.08
N LEU A 205 30.63 9.60 -7.00
CA LEU A 205 30.31 10.98 -7.41
C LEU A 205 29.11 11.04 -8.38
N SER A 206 28.48 9.90 -8.73
CA SER A 206 27.52 9.79 -9.83
C SER A 206 26.06 10.06 -9.49
N LEU A 207 25.61 10.16 -8.23
CA LEU A 207 24.18 10.39 -7.98
C LEU A 207 23.72 11.74 -8.56
N SER A 208 24.53 12.79 -8.40
CA SER A 208 24.27 14.11 -8.99
C SER A 208 24.41 14.10 -10.52
N VAL A 209 25.39 13.39 -11.07
CA VAL A 209 25.60 13.29 -12.52
C VAL A 209 24.48 12.48 -13.20
N ILE A 210 24.05 11.38 -12.58
CA ILE A 210 22.93 10.55 -13.05
C ILE A 210 21.63 11.36 -12.99
N GLU A 211 21.37 12.08 -11.89
CA GLU A 211 20.20 12.94 -11.77
C GLU A 211 20.20 14.05 -12.82
N GLN A 212 21.35 14.71 -13.05
CA GLN A 212 21.51 15.72 -14.09
C GLN A 212 21.28 15.14 -15.49
N ARG A 213 21.87 13.97 -15.80
CA ARG A 213 21.69 13.28 -17.08
C ARG A 213 20.23 12.85 -17.29
N PHE A 214 19.59 12.31 -16.28
CA PHE A 214 18.18 11.93 -16.33
C PHE A 214 17.27 13.16 -16.52
N LYS A 215 17.56 14.27 -15.84
CA LYS A 215 16.84 15.53 -16.01
C LYS A 215 17.03 16.13 -17.42
N ALA A 216 18.24 16.04 -17.98
CA ALA A 216 18.50 16.47 -19.35
C ALA A 216 17.75 15.59 -20.37
N LEU A 217 17.80 14.27 -20.18
CA LEU A 217 17.09 13.32 -21.04
C LEU A 217 15.57 13.54 -21.01
N SER A 218 14.98 13.64 -19.82
CA SER A 218 13.54 13.86 -19.66
C SER A 218 13.06 15.16 -20.31
N LYS A 219 13.85 16.25 -20.22
CA LYS A 219 13.56 17.49 -20.95
C LYS A 219 13.60 17.28 -22.47
N ARG A 220 14.63 16.61 -22.98
CA ARG A 220 14.79 16.35 -24.41
C ARG A 220 13.66 15.49 -24.99
N MET A 221 13.23 14.47 -24.24
CA MET A 221 12.15 13.58 -24.65
C MET A 221 10.75 14.15 -24.38
N GLY A 222 10.65 15.31 -23.72
CA GLY A 222 9.36 15.91 -23.36
C GLY A 222 8.59 15.12 -22.30
N TRP A 223 9.26 14.28 -21.52
CA TRP A 223 8.64 13.53 -20.43
C TRP A 223 8.13 14.45 -19.33
N LYS A 224 7.01 14.07 -18.71
CA LYS A 224 6.33 14.90 -17.71
C LYS A 224 6.27 14.20 -16.35
N PRO A 225 6.62 14.86 -15.24
CA PRO A 225 6.43 14.28 -13.92
C PRO A 225 4.94 14.27 -13.57
N CYS A 226 4.47 13.19 -12.96
CA CYS A 226 3.14 13.14 -12.37
C CYS A 226 3.02 14.23 -11.29
N PRO A 227 1.96 15.06 -11.30
CA PRO A 227 1.81 16.14 -10.31
C PRO A 227 1.73 15.63 -8.87
N ALA A 228 1.16 14.44 -8.68
CA ALA A 228 0.91 13.83 -7.38
C ALA A 228 2.10 13.05 -6.82
N CYS A 229 2.72 12.17 -7.61
CA CYS A 229 3.80 11.28 -7.13
C CYS A 229 5.18 11.57 -7.72
N LYS A 230 5.31 12.59 -8.58
CA LYS A 230 6.56 13.02 -9.24
C LYS A 230 7.26 11.99 -10.13
N ARG A 231 6.73 10.77 -10.26
CA ARG A 231 7.21 9.76 -11.22
C ARG A 231 7.19 10.34 -12.63
N MET A 232 8.30 10.20 -13.34
CA MET A 232 8.42 10.64 -14.72
C MET A 232 7.53 9.77 -15.62
N VAL A 233 6.75 10.40 -16.49
CA VAL A 233 5.82 9.72 -17.39
C VAL A 233 6.21 10.05 -18.82
N GLU A 234 6.31 9.01 -19.63
CA GLU A 234 6.41 9.07 -21.08
C GLU A 234 5.02 8.86 -21.70
N LYS A 235 4.72 9.61 -22.75
CA LYS A 235 3.52 9.43 -23.57
C LYS A 235 3.96 8.90 -24.93
N MET A 236 3.42 7.75 -25.31
CA MET A 236 3.64 7.16 -26.63
C MET A 236 2.89 7.98 -27.67
N GLU A 237 1.55 7.90 -27.69
CA GLU A 237 0.70 8.59 -28.68
C GLU A 237 -0.67 8.95 -28.06
N GLY A 238 -1.59 9.54 -28.83
CA GLY A 238 -2.99 9.72 -28.43
C GLY A 238 -3.30 10.93 -27.53
N CYS A 239 -4.34 10.78 -26.69
CA CYS A 239 -4.93 11.85 -25.87
C CYS A 239 -3.96 12.43 -24.82
N ASN A 240 -4.14 13.69 -24.46
CA ASN A 240 -3.39 14.34 -23.36
C ASN A 240 -3.89 13.95 -21.97
N HIS A 241 -5.00 13.21 -21.84
CA HIS A 241 -5.47 12.67 -20.57
C HIS A 241 -4.63 11.47 -20.16
N ILE A 242 -3.76 11.64 -19.17
CA ILE A 242 -2.89 10.58 -18.68
C ILE A 242 -3.31 10.18 -17.27
N ILE A 243 -3.45 8.87 -17.05
CA ILE A 243 -3.68 8.27 -15.76
C ILE A 243 -2.34 7.69 -15.28
N CYS A 244 -1.72 8.35 -14.31
CA CYS A 244 -0.48 7.86 -13.73
C CYS A 244 -0.69 6.50 -13.05
N THR A 245 0.39 5.74 -12.87
CA THR A 245 0.37 4.49 -12.11
C THR A 245 -0.02 4.66 -10.64
N CYS A 246 0.08 5.87 -10.08
CA CYS A 246 -0.47 6.21 -8.76
C CYS A 246 -1.99 6.49 -8.76
N GLY A 247 -2.64 6.52 -9.93
CA GLY A 247 -4.07 6.83 -10.09
C GLY A 247 -4.39 8.31 -10.29
N CYS A 248 -3.40 9.21 -10.31
CA CYS A 248 -3.63 10.63 -10.62
C CYS A 248 -3.93 10.84 -12.11
N HIS A 249 -5.04 11.51 -12.42
CA HIS A 249 -5.43 11.92 -13.76
C HIS A 249 -4.89 13.34 -14.01
N PHE A 250 -4.03 13.51 -15.00
CA PHE A 250 -3.41 14.79 -15.30
C PHE A 250 -3.25 15.00 -16.81
N CYS A 251 -3.15 16.26 -17.22
CA CYS A 251 -2.93 16.59 -18.61
C CYS A 251 -1.44 16.54 -18.94
N TYR A 252 -1.05 15.76 -19.95
CA TYR A 252 0.34 15.63 -20.38
C TYR A 252 0.89 16.92 -21.00
N ARG A 253 0.02 17.74 -21.62
CA ARG A 253 0.44 19.00 -22.24
C ARG A 253 0.90 20.03 -21.21
N CYS A 254 0.06 20.33 -20.22
CA CYS A 254 0.36 21.35 -19.20
C CYS A 254 0.93 20.79 -17.88
N GLY A 255 0.86 19.48 -17.65
CA GLY A 255 1.34 18.84 -16.43
C GLY A 255 0.51 19.16 -15.19
N LYS A 256 -0.77 19.56 -15.33
CA LYS A 256 -1.66 19.90 -14.21
C LYS A 256 -2.71 18.81 -13.95
N ALA A 257 -3.15 18.71 -12.69
CA ALA A 257 -4.21 17.83 -12.22
C ALA A 257 -5.20 18.64 -11.33
N PRO A 258 -6.50 18.28 -11.25
CA PRO A 258 -7.15 17.20 -11.98
C PRO A 258 -7.25 17.50 -13.48
N TYR A 259 -7.35 16.46 -14.31
CA TYR A 259 -7.42 16.61 -15.77
C TYR A 259 -8.59 17.50 -16.21
N ASP A 260 -9.77 17.33 -15.61
CA ASP A 260 -11.00 17.97 -16.09
C ASP A 260 -11.13 19.46 -15.72
N ASN A 261 -10.23 20.01 -14.89
CA ASN A 261 -10.32 21.39 -14.41
C ASN A 261 -8.95 22.07 -14.25
N HIS A 262 -8.10 21.98 -15.27
CA HIS A 262 -6.77 22.60 -15.25
C HIS A 262 -6.66 23.93 -16.03
N GLY A 263 -7.79 24.50 -16.46
CA GLY A 263 -7.84 25.70 -17.30
C GLY A 263 -7.31 25.49 -18.73
N PRO A 264 -7.19 26.56 -19.54
CA PRO A 264 -6.72 26.46 -20.92
C PRO A 264 -5.28 25.89 -20.99
N CYS A 265 -5.11 24.88 -21.84
CA CYS A 265 -3.84 24.23 -22.05
C CYS A 265 -2.96 25.04 -23.01
N GLY A 266 -1.93 25.72 -22.51
CA GLY A 266 -0.88 26.32 -23.34
C GLY A 266 -0.75 27.84 -23.28
N MET A 267 -1.10 28.47 -22.15
CA MET A 267 -0.53 29.76 -21.75
C MET A 267 0.58 29.55 -20.74
#